data_AF-A0A4R4TXS2-F1
#
_entry.id   AF-A0A4R4TXS2-F1
#
_cell.length_a   1.000
_cell.length_b   1.000
_cell.length_c   1.000
_cell.angle_alpha   90.00
_cell.angle_beta   90.00
_cell.angle_gamma   90.00
#
_symmetry.space_group_name_H-M   'P 1'
#
loop_
_entity.id
_entity.type
_entity.pdbx_description
1 polymer ?
#
loop_
_entity_poly.entity_id
_entity_poly.type
_entity_poly.pdbx_seq_one_letter_code
_entity_poly.pdbx_strand_id
1 'polypeptide(L)'
;MARLIYSMITSLDGYAEAADGNLGTGADDPEVHTFINDVFRPVGTYLYGRRMYETMVYWETAHTKSDQPPHILQYARDWQAAEKIVYSRTLESVSSAKTRIERTFDPDAVRRLKAEADHDLTVDGPNLAAQAIAAGLVDEYHLFITTSVVGGGKRFFPDGVRLELELVEERAFDSGLIYARYRTR
;
A
#
# COMPACT_ATOMS: atom_id res chain seq x y z
N MET A 1 0.63 11.78 -16.48
CA MET A 1 0.28 10.36 -16.27
C MET A 1 0.26 10.14 -14.78
N ALA A 2 -0.77 9.47 -14.26
CA ALA A 2 -0.84 9.15 -12.84
C ALA A 2 0.32 8.24 -12.43
N ARG A 3 0.82 8.43 -11.21
CA ARG A 3 1.87 7.59 -10.64
C ARG A 3 1.27 6.30 -10.10
N LEU A 4 2.02 5.21 -10.22
CA LEU A 4 1.77 3.97 -9.50
C LEU A 4 2.73 3.91 -8.31
N ILE A 5 2.17 3.99 -7.12
CA ILE A 5 2.89 4.05 -5.85
C ILE A 5 2.83 2.68 -5.18
N TYR A 6 3.97 2.12 -4.78
CA TYR A 6 4.01 0.96 -3.90
C TYR A 6 4.29 1.42 -2.48
N SER A 7 3.38 1.15 -1.55
CA SER A 7 3.49 1.55 -0.15
C SER A 7 3.26 0.40 0.80
N MET A 8 4.13 0.23 1.79
CA MET A 8 3.93 -0.71 2.88
C MET A 8 4.62 -0.23 4.15
N ILE A 9 4.07 -0.65 5.29
CA ILE A 9 4.85 -0.79 6.53
C ILE A 9 5.80 -1.96 6.36
N THR A 10 7.05 -1.78 6.75
CA THR A 10 8.10 -2.80 6.62
C THR A 10 8.89 -2.96 7.90
N SER A 11 9.35 -4.16 8.19
CA SER A 11 10.37 -4.39 9.21
C SER A 11 11.70 -3.71 8.83
N LEU A 12 12.57 -3.52 9.81
CA LEU A 12 13.91 -2.95 9.62
C LEU A 12 14.78 -3.79 8.67
N ASP A 13 14.58 -5.12 8.66
CA ASP A 13 15.24 -6.07 7.76
C ASP A 13 14.52 -6.29 6.41
N GLY A 14 13.53 -5.44 6.09
CA GLY A 14 12.97 -5.29 4.74
C GLY A 14 11.80 -6.21 4.39
N TYR A 15 11.07 -6.74 5.37
CA TYR A 15 9.87 -7.55 5.16
C TYR A 15 8.60 -6.71 5.27
N ALA A 16 7.70 -6.84 4.29
CA ALA A 16 6.39 -6.18 4.26
C ALA A 16 5.27 -7.06 4.84
N GLU A 17 5.55 -8.34 5.06
CA GLU A 17 4.70 -9.28 5.80
C GLU A 17 5.64 -10.21 6.58
N ALA A 18 5.58 -10.19 7.90
CA ALA A 18 6.35 -11.13 8.73
C ALA A 18 5.73 -12.54 8.67
N ALA A 19 6.55 -13.58 8.90
CA ALA A 19 6.08 -14.97 8.88
C ALA A 19 4.98 -15.26 9.94
N ASP A 20 5.02 -14.58 11.09
CA ASP A 20 4.03 -14.65 12.16
C ASP A 20 2.92 -13.59 12.04
N GLY A 21 3.01 -12.69 11.05
CA GLY A 21 2.10 -11.58 10.81
C GLY A 21 2.39 -10.30 11.60
N ASN A 22 3.41 -10.27 12.47
CA ASN A 22 3.75 -9.10 13.29
C ASN A 22 4.98 -8.36 12.74
N LEU A 23 4.79 -7.14 12.24
CA LEU A 23 5.88 -6.27 11.76
C LEU A 23 6.54 -5.44 12.87
N GLY A 24 6.08 -5.61 14.11
CA GLY A 24 6.62 -4.95 15.29
C GLY A 24 5.96 -3.61 15.61
N THR A 25 6.73 -2.75 16.27
CA THR A 25 6.23 -1.49 16.88
C THR A 25 6.51 -0.26 16.04
N GLY A 26 5.74 0.81 16.26
CA GLY A 26 6.04 2.16 15.79
C GLY A 26 5.14 2.66 14.68
N ALA A 27 4.39 1.76 14.03
CA ALA A 27 3.37 2.13 13.04
C ALA A 27 2.02 2.50 13.66
N ASP A 28 1.80 2.14 14.93
CA ASP A 28 0.62 2.44 15.73
C ASP A 28 0.59 3.88 16.27
N ASP A 29 1.64 4.67 15.99
CA ASP A 29 1.74 6.07 16.39
C ASP A 29 0.68 6.94 15.66
N PRO A 30 -0.11 7.76 16.38
CA PRO A 30 -1.11 8.64 15.78
C PRO A 30 -0.55 9.66 14.76
N GLU A 31 0.68 10.14 14.94
CA GLU A 31 1.37 11.03 14.01
C GLU A 31 1.70 10.30 12.71
N VAL A 32 2.18 9.05 12.81
CA VAL A 32 2.43 8.18 11.64
C VAL A 32 1.13 7.93 10.87
N HIS A 33 0.06 7.58 11.57
CA HIS A 33 -1.26 7.38 10.95
C HIS A 33 -1.75 8.64 10.22
N THR A 34 -1.65 9.80 10.86
CA THR A 34 -2.05 11.07 10.24
C THR A 34 -1.22 11.38 9.00
N PHE A 35 0.09 11.16 9.08
CA PHE A 35 0.98 11.36 7.95
C PHE A 35 0.68 10.42 6.78
N ILE A 36 0.46 9.12 7.04
CA ILE A 36 0.03 8.14 6.02
C ILE A 36 -1.25 8.63 5.33
N ASN A 37 -2.24 9.10 6.10
CA ASN A 37 -3.49 9.59 5.55
C ASN A 37 -3.26 10.78 4.61
N ASP A 38 -2.43 11.73 5.00
CA ASP A 38 -2.14 12.91 4.17
C ASP A 38 -1.36 12.56 2.90
N VAL A 39 -0.40 11.63 2.98
CA VAL A 39 0.37 11.13 1.83
C VAL A 39 -0.54 10.43 0.81
N PHE A 40 -1.49 9.61 1.27
CA PHE A 40 -2.35 8.82 0.38
C PHE A 40 -3.71 9.45 0.09
N ARG A 41 -4.05 10.61 0.68
CA ARG A 41 -5.28 11.36 0.37
C ARG A 41 -5.49 11.60 -1.13
N PRO A 42 -4.45 11.88 -1.95
CA PRO A 42 -4.63 12.11 -3.39
C PRO A 42 -4.87 10.84 -4.22
N VAL A 43 -4.83 9.64 -3.63
CA VAL A 43 -4.98 8.37 -4.36
C VAL A 43 -6.43 8.17 -4.80
N GLY A 44 -6.63 7.95 -6.09
CA GLY A 44 -7.94 7.68 -6.66
C GLY A 44 -8.25 6.19 -6.85
N THR A 45 -7.23 5.34 -6.87
CA THR A 45 -7.42 3.89 -7.12
C THR A 45 -6.40 3.03 -6.38
N TYR A 46 -6.89 2.01 -5.69
CA TYR A 46 -6.08 1.00 -5.00
C TYR A 46 -6.07 -0.33 -5.77
N LEU A 47 -4.89 -0.83 -6.11
CA LEU A 47 -4.68 -2.15 -6.70
C LEU A 47 -4.28 -3.12 -5.58
N TYR A 48 -5.11 -4.12 -5.30
CA TYR A 48 -4.89 -5.05 -4.19
C TYR A 48 -4.74 -6.50 -4.64
N GLY A 49 -3.84 -7.22 -3.98
CA GLY A 49 -3.95 -8.68 -3.89
C GLY A 49 -5.06 -9.08 -2.90
N ARG A 50 -5.62 -10.29 -3.03
CA ARG A 50 -6.70 -10.79 -2.16
C ARG A 50 -6.50 -10.52 -0.66
N ARG A 51 -5.37 -10.93 -0.09
CA ARG A 51 -5.12 -10.80 1.36
C ARG A 51 -5.09 -9.35 1.81
N MET A 52 -4.48 -8.47 1.01
CA MET A 52 -4.45 -7.05 1.29
C MET A 52 -5.86 -6.45 1.25
N TYR A 53 -6.65 -6.82 0.23
CA TYR A 53 -8.05 -6.41 0.16
C TYR A 53 -8.85 -6.85 1.40
N GLU A 54 -8.70 -8.11 1.84
CA GLU A 54 -9.38 -8.64 3.03
C GLU A 54 -8.98 -7.87 4.31
N THR A 55 -7.74 -7.38 4.41
CA THR A 55 -7.32 -6.49 5.51
C THR A 55 -7.94 -5.09 5.37
N MET A 56 -7.89 -4.51 4.17
CA MET A 56 -8.33 -3.14 3.91
C MET A 56 -9.85 -2.97 3.92
N VAL A 57 -10.62 -4.04 3.74
CA VAL A 57 -12.09 -3.99 3.78
C VAL A 57 -12.64 -3.51 5.13
N TYR A 58 -11.83 -3.56 6.19
CA TYR A 58 -12.14 -2.92 7.46
C TYR A 58 -12.59 -1.46 7.30
N TRP A 59 -11.93 -0.71 6.40
CA TRP A 59 -12.19 0.70 6.19
C TRP A 59 -13.58 1.00 5.61
N GLU A 60 -14.23 0.03 4.97
CA GLU A 60 -15.62 0.13 4.54
C GLU A 60 -16.57 0.39 5.72
N THR A 61 -16.27 -0.19 6.89
CA THR A 61 -17.16 -0.17 8.06
C THR A 61 -16.55 0.52 9.27
N ALA A 62 -15.31 1.02 9.19
CA ALA A 62 -14.63 1.66 10.31
C ALA A 62 -15.46 2.79 10.93
N HIS A 63 -16.18 3.56 10.11
CA HIS A 63 -17.05 4.66 10.53
C HIS A 63 -18.29 4.25 11.35
N THR A 64 -18.68 2.97 11.35
CA THR A 64 -19.86 2.49 12.11
C THR A 64 -19.51 2.10 13.55
N LYS A 65 -18.22 2.04 13.90
CA LYS A 65 -17.77 1.77 15.27
C LYS A 65 -17.85 3.05 16.11
N SER A 66 -18.21 2.92 17.39
CA SER A 66 -18.21 4.06 18.32
C SER A 66 -16.80 4.56 18.60
N ASP A 67 -16.69 5.84 18.99
CA ASP A 67 -15.47 6.45 19.54
C ASP A 67 -14.24 6.41 18.63
N GLN A 68 -14.44 6.36 17.31
CA GLN A 68 -13.35 6.36 16.35
C GLN A 68 -12.63 7.72 16.31
N PRO A 69 -11.29 7.73 16.37
CA PRO A 69 -10.52 8.96 16.22
C PRO A 69 -10.78 9.69 14.89
N PRO A 70 -10.64 11.02 14.83
CA PRO A 70 -10.87 11.79 13.60
C PRO A 70 -10.03 11.32 12.40
N HIS A 71 -8.77 10.92 12.62
CA HIS A 71 -7.90 10.43 11.55
C HIS A 71 -8.36 9.08 10.97
N ILE A 72 -8.93 8.19 11.80
CA ILE A 72 -9.53 6.92 11.34
C ILE A 72 -10.76 7.20 10.47
N LEU A 73 -11.63 8.12 10.91
CA LEU A 73 -12.82 8.49 10.15
C LEU A 73 -12.46 9.18 8.83
N GLN A 74 -11.42 10.00 8.81
CA GLN A 74 -10.93 10.63 7.58
C GLN A 74 -10.41 9.60 6.59
N TYR A 75 -9.54 8.68 7.03
CA TYR A 75 -9.03 7.63 6.14
C TYR A 75 -10.14 6.73 5.62
N ALA A 76 -11.12 6.37 6.46
CA ALA A 76 -12.27 5.59 6.02
C ALA A 76 -13.04 6.27 4.89
N ARG A 77 -13.27 7.59 4.98
CA ARG A 77 -13.93 8.38 3.91
C ARG A 77 -13.11 8.39 2.63
N ASP A 78 -11.81 8.67 2.73
CA ASP A 78 -10.92 8.74 1.57
C ASP A 78 -10.82 7.39 0.88
N TRP A 79 -10.65 6.32 1.67
CA TRP A 79 -10.63 4.94 1.17
C TRP A 79 -11.94 4.57 0.49
N GLN A 80 -13.10 4.86 1.10
CA GLN A 80 -14.42 4.60 0.52
C GLN A 80 -14.65 5.34 -0.81
N ALA A 81 -14.13 6.57 -0.94
CA ALA A 81 -14.29 7.38 -2.15
C ALA A 81 -13.49 6.85 -3.36
N ALA A 82 -12.34 6.23 -3.10
CA ALA A 82 -11.47 5.67 -4.13
C ALA A 82 -12.01 4.38 -4.76
N GLU A 83 -11.60 4.10 -6.00
CA GLU A 83 -11.83 2.84 -6.67
C GLU A 83 -10.87 1.75 -6.17
N LYS A 84 -11.28 0.49 -6.21
CA LYS A 84 -10.45 -0.66 -5.83
C LYS A 84 -10.49 -1.72 -6.93
N ILE A 85 -9.33 -2.25 -7.29
CA ILE A 85 -9.19 -3.38 -8.21
C ILE A 85 -8.49 -4.50 -7.47
N VAL A 86 -9.20 -5.61 -7.28
CA VAL A 86 -8.69 -6.76 -6.54
C VAL A 86 -8.25 -7.85 -7.50
N TYR A 87 -6.96 -8.13 -7.56
CA TYR A 87 -6.38 -9.20 -8.35
C TYR A 87 -6.47 -10.53 -7.60
N SER A 88 -7.38 -11.40 -8.03
CA SER A 88 -7.59 -12.70 -7.40
C SER A 88 -8.26 -13.73 -8.31
N ARG A 89 -7.69 -14.93 -8.34
CA ARG A 89 -8.28 -16.10 -9.00
C ARG A 89 -9.32 -16.81 -8.13
N THR A 90 -9.28 -16.60 -6.82
CA THR A 90 -10.06 -17.38 -5.84
C THR A 90 -11.06 -16.56 -5.04
N LEU A 91 -11.00 -15.23 -5.13
CA LEU A 91 -12.02 -14.38 -4.52
C LEU A 91 -13.26 -14.38 -5.41
N GLU A 92 -14.40 -14.78 -4.86
CA GLU A 92 -15.64 -14.91 -5.62
C GLU A 92 -16.44 -13.61 -5.65
N SER A 93 -16.43 -12.87 -4.54
CA SER A 93 -17.18 -11.63 -4.38
C SER A 93 -16.42 -10.61 -3.52
N VAL A 94 -16.87 -9.36 -3.57
CA VAL A 94 -16.35 -8.25 -2.77
C VAL A 94 -17.47 -7.72 -1.86
N SER A 95 -17.07 -7.07 -0.77
CA SER A 95 -17.94 -6.56 0.28
C SER A 95 -17.69 -5.07 0.57
N SER A 96 -17.11 -4.36 -0.39
CA SER A 96 -16.90 -2.91 -0.35
C SER A 96 -17.41 -2.26 -1.63
N ALA A 97 -17.83 -1.01 -1.52
CA ALA A 97 -18.24 -0.20 -2.66
C ALA A 97 -17.05 0.15 -3.57
N LYS A 98 -17.33 0.43 -4.84
CA LYS A 98 -16.33 0.83 -5.85
C LYS A 98 -15.19 -0.18 -6.02
N THR A 99 -15.52 -1.46 -5.88
CA THR A 99 -14.54 -2.55 -5.94
C THR A 99 -14.90 -3.51 -7.06
N ARG A 100 -13.92 -3.83 -7.91
CA ARG A 100 -14.05 -4.86 -8.95
C ARG A 100 -12.93 -5.90 -8.83
N ILE A 101 -13.22 -7.13 -9.26
CA ILE A 101 -12.25 -8.23 -9.26
C ILE A 101 -11.64 -8.36 -10.66
N GLU A 102 -10.32 -8.43 -10.72
CA GLU A 102 -9.57 -8.90 -11.88
C GLU A 102 -8.96 -10.27 -11.59
N ARG A 103 -9.00 -11.19 -12.56
CA ARG A 103 -8.52 -12.57 -12.31
C ARG A 103 -7.00 -12.68 -12.31
N THR A 104 -6.34 -11.84 -13.09
CA THR A 104 -4.89 -11.86 -13.28
C THR A 104 -4.36 -10.45 -13.44
N PHE A 105 -3.13 -10.22 -12.97
CA PHE A 105 -2.43 -8.99 -13.22
C PHE A 105 -2.00 -8.93 -14.69
N ASP A 106 -2.39 -7.86 -15.38
CA ASP A 106 -1.96 -7.55 -16.74
C ASP A 106 -1.22 -6.21 -16.73
N PRO A 107 0.10 -6.21 -16.98
CA PRO A 107 0.89 -4.98 -17.06
C PRO A 107 0.33 -3.94 -18.04
N ASP A 108 -0.21 -4.36 -19.19
CA ASP A 108 -0.71 -3.43 -20.19
C ASP A 108 -2.03 -2.78 -19.76
N ALA A 109 -2.89 -3.53 -19.06
CA ALA A 109 -4.08 -2.95 -18.43
C ALA A 109 -3.70 -1.89 -17.40
N VAL A 110 -2.67 -2.12 -16.58
CA VAL A 110 -2.19 -1.13 -15.60
C VAL A 110 -1.56 0.08 -16.28
N ARG A 111 -0.81 -0.09 -17.38
CA ARG A 111 -0.30 1.04 -18.17
C ARG A 111 -1.42 1.93 -18.70
N ARG A 112 -2.49 1.34 -19.26
CA ARG A 112 -3.67 2.08 -19.71
C ARG A 112 -4.35 2.80 -18.55
N LEU A 113 -4.55 2.10 -17.44
CA LEU A 113 -5.14 2.68 -16.23
C LEU A 113 -4.36 3.90 -15.73
N LYS A 114 -3.02 3.81 -15.63
CA LYS A 114 -2.16 4.95 -15.28
C LYS A 114 -2.28 6.13 -16.28
N ALA A 115 -2.47 5.83 -17.56
CA ALA A 115 -2.55 6.84 -18.63
C ALA A 115 -3.89 7.61 -18.61
N GLU A 116 -4.97 6.93 -18.22
CA GLU A 116 -6.33 7.46 -18.19
C GLU A 116 -6.73 8.06 -16.84
N ALA A 117 -6.01 7.72 -15.75
CA ALA A 117 -6.35 8.20 -14.41
C ALA A 117 -5.97 9.67 -14.18
N ASP A 118 -6.89 10.41 -13.55
CA ASP A 118 -6.69 11.79 -13.10
C ASP A 118 -5.93 11.88 -11.75
N HIS A 119 -5.89 10.78 -11.02
CA HIS A 119 -5.31 10.66 -9.68
C HIS A 119 -4.33 9.51 -9.60
N ASP A 120 -3.37 9.58 -8.66
CA ASP A 120 -2.39 8.51 -8.46
C ASP A 120 -3.07 7.20 -8.02
N LEU A 121 -2.36 6.11 -8.31
CA LEU A 121 -2.76 4.75 -7.96
C LEU A 121 -1.79 4.17 -6.94
N THR A 122 -2.27 3.24 -6.12
CA THR A 122 -1.37 2.38 -5.33
C THR A 122 -1.41 0.94 -5.80
N VAL A 123 -0.32 0.21 -5.59
CA VAL A 123 -0.27 -1.25 -5.68
C VAL A 123 0.20 -1.80 -4.34
N ASP A 124 -0.70 -2.41 -3.58
CA ASP A 124 -0.41 -2.82 -2.21
C ASP A 124 -0.44 -4.34 -2.05
N GLY A 125 0.41 -4.82 -1.14
CA GLY A 125 0.68 -6.22 -0.90
C GLY A 125 1.87 -6.75 -1.72
N PRO A 126 2.85 -7.41 -1.07
CA PRO A 126 4.15 -7.69 -1.68
C PRO A 126 4.08 -8.58 -2.93
N ASN A 127 3.13 -9.51 -3.01
CA ASN A 127 2.97 -10.40 -4.18
C ASN A 127 2.48 -9.68 -5.45
N LEU A 128 1.59 -8.69 -5.30
CA LEU A 128 1.08 -7.94 -6.44
C LEU A 128 2.11 -6.88 -6.85
N ALA A 129 2.67 -6.18 -5.87
CA ALA A 129 3.74 -5.22 -6.09
C ALA A 129 4.94 -5.85 -6.80
N ALA A 130 5.34 -7.07 -6.44
CA ALA A 130 6.41 -7.79 -7.13
C ALA A 130 6.19 -7.91 -8.65
N GLN A 131 4.95 -8.15 -9.09
CA GLN A 131 4.60 -8.22 -10.52
C GLN A 131 4.68 -6.85 -11.18
N ALA A 132 4.19 -5.80 -10.50
CA ALA A 132 4.27 -4.42 -11.00
C ALA A 132 5.72 -3.92 -11.09
N ILE A 133 6.57 -4.26 -10.12
CA ILE A 133 7.99 -3.94 -10.10
C ILE A 133 8.71 -4.66 -11.24
N ALA A 134 8.50 -5.97 -11.41
CA ALA A 134 9.11 -6.73 -12.50
C ALA A 134 8.70 -6.21 -13.89
N ALA A 135 7.50 -5.63 -14.01
CA ALA A 135 7.01 -5.01 -15.23
C ALA A 135 7.47 -3.55 -15.44
N GLY A 136 8.26 -2.98 -14.50
CA GLY A 136 8.75 -1.61 -14.56
C GLY A 136 7.66 -0.55 -14.42
N LEU A 137 6.59 -0.85 -13.67
CA LEU A 137 5.40 0.00 -13.61
C LEU A 137 5.36 0.94 -12.41
N VAL A 138 6.10 0.62 -11.34
CA VAL A 138 6.09 1.39 -10.09
C VAL A 138 6.98 2.63 -10.25
N ASP A 139 6.39 3.79 -9.99
CA ASP A 139 7.08 5.08 -10.12
C ASP A 139 7.67 5.53 -8.77
N GLU A 140 6.96 5.28 -7.67
CA GLU A 140 7.39 5.64 -6.32
C GLU A 140 7.26 4.47 -5.33
N TYR A 141 8.19 4.42 -4.39
CA TYR A 141 8.28 3.43 -3.31
C TYR A 141 8.22 4.16 -1.98
N HIS A 142 7.21 3.87 -1.19
CA HIS A 142 6.95 4.49 0.10
C HIS A 142 7.13 3.44 1.19
N LEU A 143 8.23 3.55 1.95
CA LEU A 143 8.58 2.62 3.02
C LEU A 143 8.29 3.26 4.37
N PHE A 144 7.50 2.61 5.20
CA PHE A 144 7.29 2.96 6.61
C PHE A 144 8.02 1.92 7.47
N ILE A 145 9.30 2.18 7.74
CA ILE A 145 10.26 1.23 8.30
C ILE A 145 10.14 1.23 9.83
N THR A 146 9.68 0.11 10.38
CA THR A 146 9.55 -0.10 11.83
C THR A 146 10.91 -0.33 12.48
N THR A 147 10.92 -0.34 13.81
CA THR A 147 12.14 -0.57 14.62
C THR A 147 12.45 -2.05 14.84
N SER A 148 11.75 -2.96 14.15
CA SER A 148 11.79 -4.41 14.43
C SER A 148 12.44 -5.23 13.32
N VAL A 149 13.24 -6.23 13.70
CA VAL A 149 13.81 -7.24 12.80
C VAL A 149 12.99 -8.52 12.95
N VAL A 150 12.33 -8.97 11.87
CA VAL A 150 11.38 -10.10 11.93
C VAL A 150 11.97 -11.41 11.42
N GLY A 151 13.12 -11.36 10.75
CA GLY A 151 13.91 -12.53 10.36
C GLY A 151 13.36 -13.35 9.19
N GLY A 152 12.12 -13.12 8.76
CA GLY A 152 11.53 -13.85 7.64
C GLY A 152 10.10 -13.43 7.31
N GLY A 153 9.67 -13.79 6.10
CA GLY A 153 8.35 -13.46 5.57
C GLY A 153 8.43 -13.03 4.10
N LYS A 154 7.53 -12.14 3.66
CA LYS A 154 7.55 -11.59 2.31
C LYS A 154 8.29 -10.26 2.29
N ARG A 155 9.31 -10.17 1.44
CA ARG A 155 10.11 -8.95 1.29
C ARG A 155 9.29 -7.82 0.66
N PHE A 156 9.63 -6.59 1.01
CA PHE A 156 9.11 -5.40 0.33
C PHE A 156 9.52 -5.39 -1.14
N PHE A 157 10.84 -5.47 -1.40
CA PHE A 157 11.37 -5.69 -2.74
C PHE A 157 11.49 -7.19 -3.03
N PRO A 158 10.98 -7.70 -4.17
CA PRO A 158 11.13 -9.11 -4.52
C PRO A 158 12.58 -9.47 -4.83
N ASP A 159 12.93 -10.74 -4.63
CA ASP A 159 14.26 -11.25 -4.96
C ASP A 159 14.59 -11.11 -6.45
N GLY A 160 15.87 -10.87 -6.77
CA GLY A 160 16.35 -10.78 -8.15
C GLY A 160 16.06 -9.46 -8.86
N VAL A 161 15.35 -8.54 -8.22
CA VAL A 161 15.15 -7.18 -8.74
C VAL A 161 16.36 -6.30 -8.45
N ARG A 162 16.77 -5.52 -9.46
CA ARG A 162 17.79 -4.48 -9.34
C ARG A 162 17.21 -3.17 -9.83
N LEU A 163 17.14 -2.19 -8.94
CA LEU A 163 16.58 -0.86 -9.21
C LEU A 163 17.61 0.20 -8.83
N GLU A 164 17.68 1.25 -9.64
CA GLU A 164 18.38 2.48 -9.30
C GLU A 164 17.32 3.49 -8.85
N LEU A 165 17.37 3.89 -7.58
CA LEU A 165 16.36 4.73 -6.96
C LEU A 165 16.96 6.07 -6.53
N GLU A 166 16.14 7.10 -6.51
CA GLU A 166 16.47 8.42 -5.97
C GLU A 166 15.61 8.68 -4.73
N LEU A 167 16.25 9.10 -3.63
CA LEU A 167 15.55 9.54 -2.44
C LEU A 167 14.85 10.87 -2.73
N VAL A 168 13.54 10.90 -2.52
CA VAL A 168 12.70 12.08 -2.74
C VAL A 168 12.35 12.76 -1.43
N GLU A 169 12.08 11.97 -0.39
CA GLU A 169 11.64 12.46 0.91
C GLU A 169 11.99 11.45 2.00
N GLU A 170 12.35 11.93 3.18
CA GLU A 170 12.52 11.11 4.38
C GLU A 170 11.96 11.83 5.60
N ARG A 171 11.48 11.06 6.58
CA ARG A 171 11.02 11.57 7.87
C ARG A 171 11.26 10.54 8.97
N ALA A 172 11.79 10.99 10.10
CA ALA A 172 11.83 10.21 11.33
C ALA A 172 10.68 10.63 12.25
N PHE A 173 10.08 9.67 12.93
CA PHE A 173 9.02 9.86 13.93
C PHE A 173 9.55 9.58 15.33
N ASP A 174 8.89 10.14 16.35
CA ASP A 174 9.25 9.91 17.76
C ASP A 174 9.11 8.42 18.16
N SER A 175 8.25 7.67 17.47
CA SER A 175 8.13 6.21 17.62
C SER A 175 9.36 5.42 17.17
N GLY A 176 10.33 6.09 16.53
CA GLY A 176 11.50 5.49 15.89
C GLY A 176 11.22 4.96 14.48
N LEU A 177 9.98 5.04 13.99
CA LEU A 177 9.65 4.71 12.61
C LEU A 177 10.33 5.70 11.65
N ILE A 178 10.84 5.19 10.54
CA ILE A 178 11.40 6.00 9.46
C ILE A 178 10.52 5.86 8.23
N TYR A 179 10.02 6.97 7.72
CA TYR A 179 9.45 7.06 6.39
C TYR A 179 10.54 7.40 5.38
N ALA A 180 10.57 6.66 4.27
CA ALA A 180 11.41 6.97 3.14
C ALA A 180 10.62 6.80 1.83
N ARG A 181 10.70 7.84 1.00
CA ARG A 181 10.08 7.89 -0.32
C ARG A 181 11.16 7.91 -1.38
N TYR A 182 11.12 6.92 -2.26
CA TYR A 182 12.01 6.83 -3.40
C TYR A 182 11.23 6.90 -4.70
N ARG A 183 11.87 7.38 -5.75
CA ARG A 183 11.38 7.25 -7.13
C ARG A 183 12.37 6.49 -7.99
N THR A 184 11.85 5.81 -9.00
CA THR A 184 12.68 5.17 -10.03
C THR A 184 13.46 6.24 -10.81
N ARG A 185 14.76 6.00 -11.07
CA ARG A 185 15.59 6.88 -11.92
C ARG A 185 15.30 6.69 -13.41
#